data_AF-A0A550CV51-F1
#
_entry.id   AF-A0A550CV51-F1
#
_cell.length_a   1.000
_cell.length_b   1.000
_cell.length_c   1.000
_cell.angle_alpha   90.00
_cell.angle_beta   90.00
_cell.angle_gamma   90.00
#
_symmetry.space_group_name_H-M   'P 1'
#
loop_
_entity.id
_entity.type
_entity.pdbx_description
1 polymer ?
#
loop_
_entity_poly.entity_id
_entity_poly.type
_entity_poly.pdbx_seq_one_letter_code
_entity_poly.pdbx_strand_id
1 'polypeptide(L)'
;MPPVYALCYYTNVYTLLECARERGIDVYGDEHLTFLDFLDQLEEAVGNSRRKGGGVHRLEQRSQIYYILVISMSEKQETVPHPLRRIASFKELLFTTNEPAIHKIVSPKMGYNP
;
A
#
# COMPACT_ATOMS: atom_id res chain seq x y z
N MET A 1 -18.99 -10.42 -6.99
CA MET A 1 -18.54 -9.01 -6.84
C MET A 1 -18.05 -8.51 -8.18
N PRO A 2 -18.40 -7.30 -8.60
CA PRO A 2 -17.82 -6.67 -9.79
C PRO A 2 -16.29 -6.53 -9.65
N PRO A 3 -15.55 -6.48 -10.76
CA PRO A 3 -14.11 -6.28 -10.71
C PRO A 3 -13.78 -4.90 -10.14
N VAL A 4 -12.83 -4.84 -9.22
CA VAL A 4 -12.29 -3.58 -8.69
C VAL A 4 -10.91 -3.36 -9.30
N TYR A 5 -10.65 -2.18 -9.83
CA TYR A 5 -9.35 -1.76 -10.34
C TYR A 5 -8.76 -0.76 -9.37
N ALA A 6 -7.52 -0.97 -8.94
CA ALA A 6 -6.83 -0.11 -8.01
C ALA A 6 -5.54 0.43 -8.61
N LEU A 7 -5.29 1.72 -8.43
CA LEU A 7 -3.96 2.30 -8.64
C LEU A 7 -3.15 2.06 -7.36
N CYS A 8 -2.06 1.29 -7.45
CA CYS A 8 -1.29 0.93 -6.27
C CYS A 8 0.20 0.76 -6.53
N TYR A 9 0.96 0.80 -5.44
CA TYR A 9 2.33 0.29 -5.38
C TYR A 9 2.34 -1.13 -4.83
N TYR A 10 3.27 -1.94 -5.32
CA TYR A 10 3.55 -3.28 -4.82
C TYR A 10 4.96 -3.30 -4.25
N THR A 11 5.09 -3.64 -2.98
CA THR A 11 6.37 -3.65 -2.28
C THR A 11 6.43 -4.81 -1.29
N ASN A 12 7.59 -5.07 -0.70
CA ASN A 12 7.79 -6.11 0.30
C ASN A 12 8.22 -5.48 1.65
N VAL A 13 8.22 -6.30 2.71
CA VAL A 13 8.62 -5.87 4.05
C VAL A 13 10.01 -5.23 4.07
N TYR A 14 10.99 -5.83 3.38
CA TYR A 14 12.38 -5.38 3.41
C TYR A 14 12.52 -3.97 2.81
N THR A 15 11.93 -3.74 1.64
CA THR A 15 11.96 -2.40 1.01
C THR A 15 11.29 -1.35 1.89
N LEU A 16 10.18 -1.68 2.55
CA LEU A 16 9.52 -0.75 3.47
C LEU A 16 10.39 -0.43 4.70
N LEU A 17 11.06 -1.44 5.27
CA LEU A 17 12.00 -1.26 6.39
C LEU A 17 13.21 -0.41 5.98
N GLU A 18 13.74 -0.60 4.78
CA GLU A 18 14.82 0.23 4.23
C GLU A 18 14.38 1.69 4.11
N CYS A 19 13.19 1.95 3.56
CA CYS A 19 12.64 3.30 3.50
C CYS A 19 12.46 3.91 4.89
N ALA A 20 11.98 3.15 5.88
CA ALA A 20 11.82 3.64 7.24
C ALA A 20 13.17 4.03 7.87
N ARG A 21 14.20 3.19 7.71
CA ARG A 21 15.56 3.44 8.20
C ARG A 21 16.20 4.67 7.56
N GLU A 22 16.07 4.84 6.24
CA GLU A 22 16.62 6.00 5.54
C GLU A 22 15.99 7.32 5.99
N ARG A 23 14.73 7.31 6.46
CA ARG A 23 14.06 8.48 7.03
C ARG A 23 14.46 8.77 8.48
N GLY A 24 15.27 7.92 9.09
CA GLY A 24 15.56 8.01 10.52
C GLY A 24 14.34 7.75 11.39
N ILE A 25 13.32 7.04 10.87
CA ILE A 25 12.21 6.49 11.64
C ILE A 25 12.76 5.24 12.34
N ASP A 26 13.80 5.39 13.16
CA ASP A 26 14.21 4.35 14.09
C ASP A 26 13.74 4.79 15.46
N VAL A 27 12.47 4.55 15.74
CA VAL A 27 11.82 5.22 16.87
C VAL A 27 12.34 4.64 18.20
N TYR A 28 12.92 3.43 18.23
CA TYR A 28 13.31 2.78 19.49
C TYR A 28 14.47 1.75 19.41
N GLY A 29 15.15 1.59 18.28
CA GLY A 29 16.04 0.45 18.05
C GLY A 29 15.30 -0.88 17.88
N ASP A 30 13.98 -0.82 17.70
CA ASP A 30 13.07 -1.96 17.50
C ASP A 30 12.49 -1.88 16.09
N GLU A 31 12.84 -2.86 15.26
CA GLU A 31 12.43 -2.91 13.85
C GLU A 31 10.92 -3.08 13.67
N HIS A 32 10.23 -3.71 14.62
CA HIS A 32 8.78 -3.89 14.54
C HIS A 32 8.03 -2.58 14.79
N LEU A 33 8.44 -1.81 15.82
CA LEU A 33 7.83 -0.52 16.11
C LEU A 33 8.09 0.49 14.99
N THR A 34 9.33 0.52 14.49
CA THR A 34 9.74 1.29 13.31
C THR A 34 8.87 0.96 12.09
N PHE A 35 8.63 -0.32 11.84
CA PHE A 35 7.80 -0.75 10.72
C PHE A 35 6.34 -0.32 10.87
N LEU A 36 5.76 -0.45 12.07
CA LEU A 36 4.38 -0.06 12.35
C LEU A 36 4.17 1.46 12.17
N ASP A 37 5.08 2.28 12.71
CA ASP A 37 5.00 3.74 12.55
C ASP A 37 5.10 4.14 11.07
N PHE A 38 5.97 3.48 10.31
CA PHE A 38 6.08 3.72 8.87
C PHE A 38 4.81 3.30 8.10
N LEU A 39 4.17 2.20 8.48
CA LEU A 39 2.87 1.81 7.93
C LEU A 39 1.79 2.85 8.22
N ASP A 40 1.78 3.42 9.42
CA ASP A 40 0.82 4.47 9.79
C ASP A 40 1.05 5.73 8.95
N GLN A 41 2.31 6.16 8.75
CA GLN A 41 2.64 7.29 7.85
C GLN A 41 2.20 7.03 6.39
N LEU A 42 2.33 5.78 5.92
CA LEU A 42 1.85 5.39 4.60
C LEU A 42 0.31 5.41 4.53
N GLU A 43 -0.39 4.94 5.55
CA GLU A 43 -1.87 5.01 5.62
C GLU A 43 -2.37 6.46 5.66
N GLU A 44 -1.70 7.34 6.42
CA GLU A 44 -1.98 8.78 6.45
C GLU A 44 -1.81 9.44 5.08
N ALA A 45 -0.75 9.09 4.35
CA ALA A 45 -0.49 9.62 3.01
C ALA A 45 -1.56 9.25 1.97
N VAL A 46 -2.27 8.13 2.15
CA VAL A 46 -3.44 7.78 1.32
C VAL A 46 -4.60 8.74 1.58
N GLY A 47 -4.65 9.40 2.74
CA GLY A 47 -5.75 10.25 3.18
C GLY A 47 -7.07 9.49 3.34
N ASN A 48 -7.01 8.16 3.37
CA ASN A 48 -8.13 7.24 3.55
C ASN A 48 -7.68 6.15 4.50
N SER A 49 -8.17 6.20 5.75
CA SER A 49 -8.20 5.03 6.61
C SER A 49 -8.90 3.87 5.90
N ARG A 50 -8.56 2.62 6.24
CA ARG A 50 -9.09 1.36 5.67
C ARG A 50 -10.61 1.34 5.41
N ARG A 51 -11.38 2.19 6.11
CA ARG A 51 -12.83 2.40 5.96
C ARG A 51 -13.28 2.99 4.63
N LYS A 52 -12.43 3.68 3.87
CA LYS A 52 -12.79 4.29 2.57
C LYS A 52 -12.25 3.52 1.35
N GLY A 53 -11.79 2.28 1.54
CA GLY A 53 -11.31 1.41 0.47
C GLY A 53 -9.90 1.73 -0.06
N GLY A 54 -9.25 2.77 0.45
CA GLY A 54 -7.79 2.93 0.31
C GLY A 54 -7.07 2.35 1.51
N GLY A 55 -5.76 2.15 1.40
CA GLY A 55 -4.93 1.75 2.52
C GLY A 55 -3.79 0.81 2.16
N VAL A 56 -3.10 0.35 3.20
CA VAL A 56 -2.00 -0.61 3.09
C VAL A 56 -2.54 -2.01 3.34
N HIS A 57 -2.44 -2.88 2.33
CA HIS A 57 -2.93 -4.25 2.40
C HIS A 57 -1.78 -5.24 2.43
N ARG A 58 -1.74 -6.08 3.46
CA ARG A 58 -0.83 -7.22 3.53
C ARG A 58 -1.33 -8.34 2.63
N LEU A 59 -0.50 -8.80 1.71
CA LEU A 59 -0.73 -9.99 0.89
C LEU A 59 0.37 -11.01 1.18
N GLU A 60 -0.04 -12.25 1.44
CA GLU A 60 0.89 -13.36 1.62
C GLU A 60 0.86 -14.25 0.39
N GLN A 61 2.00 -14.41 -0.27
CA GLN A 61 2.13 -15.22 -1.47
C GLN A 61 3.41 -16.05 -1.39
N ARG A 62 3.27 -17.39 -1.47
CA ARG A 62 4.42 -18.34 -1.47
C ARG A 62 5.39 -18.09 -0.30
N SER A 63 4.84 -17.90 0.91
CA SER A 63 5.61 -17.59 2.14
C SER A 63 6.35 -16.26 2.14
N GLN A 64 6.07 -15.36 1.18
CA GLN A 64 6.56 -13.98 1.17
C GLN A 64 5.41 -13.03 1.49
N ILE A 65 5.75 -11.98 2.26
CA ILE A 65 4.82 -10.91 2.62
C ILE A 65 5.05 -9.73 1.70
N TYR A 66 4.00 -9.35 0.99
CA TYR A 66 3.94 -8.15 0.18
C TYR A 66 2.94 -7.17 0.75
N TYR A 67 3.15 -5.90 0.44
CA TYR A 67 2.24 -4.81 0.76
C TYR A 67 1.76 -4.16 -0.52
N ILE A 68 0.45 -4.06 -0.63
CA ILE A 68 -0.24 -3.35 -1.69
C ILE A 68 -0.70 -2.01 -1.12
N LEU A 69 -0.12 -0.94 -1.62
CA LEU A 69 -0.40 0.42 -1.17
C LEU A 69 -1.42 1.04 -2.12
N VAL A 70 -2.70 0.97 -1.76
CA VAL A 70 -3.82 1.38 -2.63
C VAL A 70 -4.04 2.89 -2.53
N ILE A 71 -3.89 3.58 -3.66
CA ILE A 71 -3.99 5.04 -3.76
C ILE A 71 -5.43 5.46 -4.09
N SER A 72 -6.05 4.75 -5.03
CA SER A 72 -7.40 4.98 -5.53
C SER A 72 -7.97 3.69 -6.13
N MET A 73 -9.30 3.63 -6.25
CA MET A 73 -9.99 2.49 -6.87
C MET A 73 -11.15 2.96 -7.74
N SER A 74 -11.53 2.13 -8.71
CA SER A 74 -12.77 2.24 -9.48
C SER A 74 -13.27 0.86 -9.93
N GLU A 75 -14.55 0.76 -10.28
CA GLU A 75 -15.14 -0.44 -10.88
C GLU A 75 -14.75 -0.62 -12.36
N LYS A 76 -14.23 0.45 -12.99
CA LYS A 76 -13.74 0.42 -14.38
C LYS A 76 -12.31 0.92 -14.46
N GLN A 77 -11.47 0.21 -15.21
CA GLN A 77 -10.04 0.50 -15.34
C GLN A 77 -9.79 1.92 -15.86
N GLU A 78 -10.56 2.36 -16.85
CA GLU A 78 -10.44 3.66 -17.51
C GLU A 78 -10.87 4.85 -16.63
N THR A 79 -11.53 4.58 -15.51
CA THR A 79 -12.02 5.62 -14.58
C THR A 79 -11.27 5.62 -13.25
N VAL A 80 -10.16 4.87 -13.14
CA VAL A 80 -9.35 4.86 -11.91
C VAL A 80 -8.77 6.25 -11.68
N PRO A 81 -9.09 6.92 -10.54
CA PRO A 81 -8.59 8.26 -10.28
C PRO A 81 -7.06 8.29 -10.20
N HIS A 82 -6.44 9.35 -10.71
CA HIS A 82 -4.98 9.53 -10.67
C HIS A 82 -4.61 10.75 -9.80
N PRO A 83 -4.71 10.65 -8.45
CA PRO A 83 -4.51 11.79 -7.56
C PRO A 83 -3.02 12.13 -7.40
N LEU A 84 -2.51 13.02 -8.25
CA LEU A 84 -1.08 13.41 -8.31
C LEU A 84 -0.46 13.77 -6.96
N ARG A 85 -1.21 14.45 -6.07
CA ARG A 85 -0.73 14.80 -4.73
C ARG A 85 -0.42 13.57 -3.86
N ARG A 86 -1.29 12.55 -3.89
CA ARG A 86 -1.07 11.31 -3.13
C ARG A 86 0.09 10.51 -3.70
N ILE A 87 0.18 10.46 -5.03
CA ILE A 87 1.27 9.77 -5.74
C ILE A 87 2.60 10.42 -5.37
N ALA A 88 2.68 11.75 -5.35
CA ALA A 88 3.88 12.46 -4.92
C ALA A 88 4.26 12.11 -3.46
N SER A 89 3.29 12.10 -2.53
CA SER A 89 3.54 11.70 -1.15
C SER A 89 4.06 10.25 -1.03
N PHE A 90 3.50 9.32 -1.80
CA PHE A 90 4.01 7.95 -1.83
C PHE A 90 5.41 7.84 -2.39
N LYS A 91 5.70 8.54 -3.49
CA LYS A 91 7.04 8.56 -4.09
C LYS A 91 8.09 9.07 -3.10
N GLU A 92 7.74 10.12 -2.36
CA GLU A 92 8.57 10.67 -1.30
C GLU A 92 8.76 9.69 -0.15
N LEU A 93 7.70 9.02 0.32
CA LEU A 93 7.78 8.06 1.44
C LEU A 93 8.56 6.79 1.06
N LEU A 94 8.40 6.32 -0.17
CA LEU A 94 9.02 5.08 -0.68
C LEU A 94 10.37 5.30 -1.35
N PHE A 95 10.89 6.54 -1.37
CA PHE A 95 12.09 6.94 -2.12
C PHE A 95 12.13 6.41 -3.56
N THR A 96 10.97 6.42 -4.23
CA THR A 96 10.84 5.82 -5.56
C THR A 96 10.47 6.84 -6.61
N THR A 97 11.05 6.70 -7.80
CA THR A 97 10.65 7.45 -8.99
C THR A 97 9.57 6.72 -9.79
N ASN A 98 9.30 5.45 -9.46
CA ASN A 98 8.36 4.60 -10.17
C ASN A 98 6.92 5.12 -10.07
N GLU A 99 6.17 5.00 -11.16
CA GLU A 99 4.74 5.26 -11.16
C GLU A 99 3.95 4.09 -10.55
N PRO A 100 2.82 4.37 -9.86
CA PRO A 100 1.93 3.32 -9.43
C PRO A 100 1.22 2.72 -10.64
N ALA A 101 0.91 1.43 -10.55
CA ALA A 101 0.28 0.70 -11.65
C ALA A 101 -1.19 0.39 -11.32
N ILE A 102 -2.01 0.29 -12.37
CA ILE A 102 -3.40 -0.14 -12.22
C ILE A 102 -3.44 -1.67 -12.21
N HIS A 103 -3.94 -2.23 -11.11
CA HIS A 103 -4.12 -3.66 -10.93
C HIS A 103 -5.60 -3.99 -10.75
N LYS A 104 -6.03 -5.10 -11.34
CA LYS A 104 -7.33 -5.69 -11.03
C LYS A 104 -7.25 -6.37 -9.67
N ILE A 105 -7.92 -5.81 -8.68
CA ILE A 105 -8.09 -6.45 -7.37
C ILE A 105 -9.23 -7.44 -7.47
N VAL A 106 -8.88 -8.71 -7.53
CA VAL A 106 -9.81 -9.80 -7.30
C VAL A 106 -9.77 -10.04 -5.80
N SER A 107 -10.83 -9.67 -5.08
CA SER A 107 -10.96 -10.14 -3.70
C SER A 107 -10.79 -11.66 -3.73
N PRO A 108 -9.90 -12.26 -2.92
CA PRO A 108 -9.95 -13.70 -2.74
C PRO A 108 -11.39 -14.00 -2.37
N LYS A 109 -12.03 -14.94 -3.10
CA LYS A 109 -13.36 -15.42 -2.71
C LYS A 109 -13.27 -15.65 -1.21
N MET A 110 -14.12 -14.99 -0.42
CA MET A 110 -14.33 -15.41 0.96
C MET A 110 -14.95 -16.81 0.89
N GLY A 111 -14.08 -17.80 0.64
CA GLY A 111 -14.33 -19.19 0.94
C GLY A 111 -14.23 -19.28 2.44
N TYR A 112 -15.35 -19.00 3.10
CA TYR A 112 -15.65 -19.52 4.41
C TYR A 112 -15.38 -21.02 4.32
N ASN A 113 -14.29 -21.50 4.92
CA ASN A 113 -14.12 -22.93 5.18
C ASN A 113 -14.48 -23.11 6.66
N PRO A 114 -15.57 -23.83 6.97
CA PRO A 114 -16.04 -24.05 8.34
C PRO A 114 -15.04 -24.86 9.17
#